data_AF-A0A2E7V248-F1
#
_entry.id   AF-A0A2E7V248-F1
#
_cell.length_a   1.000
_cell.length_b   1.000
_cell.length_c   1.000
_cell.angle_alpha   90.00
_cell.angle_beta   90.00
_cell.angle_gamma   90.00
#
_symmetry.space_group_name_H-M   'P 1'
#
loop_
_entity.id
_entity.type
_entity.pdbx_description
1 polymer ?
#
loop_
_entity_poly.entity_id
_entity_poly.type
_entity_poly.pdbx_seq_one_letter_code
_entity_poly.pdbx_strand_id
1 'polypeptide(L)' 'MSFELFIEKWSAPSGGYLYPWSIWKNGKQLHYGQRFQTREEAEKEGLHYCQHVLGEAPNRITHL' A
#
# COMPACT_ATOMS: atom_id res chain seq x y z
N MET A 1 -14.45 9.42 8.13
CA MET A 1 -14.11 8.85 6.81
C MET A 1 -12.86 8.02 7.01
N SER A 2 -12.83 6.75 6.60
CA SER A 2 -11.62 5.92 6.76
C SER A 2 -10.74 6.08 5.52
N PHE A 3 -9.47 6.40 5.73
CA PHE A 3 -8.43 6.43 4.71
C PHE A 3 -7.35 5.42 5.12
N GLU A 4 -7.18 4.37 4.31
CA GLU A 4 -6.48 3.15 4.71
C GLU A 4 -5.43 2.78 3.67
N LEU A 5 -4.24 2.43 4.15
CA LEU A 5 -3.15 1.88 3.34
C LEU A 5 -3.04 0.38 3.63
N PHE A 6 -3.13 -0.44 2.59
CA PHE A 6 -2.92 -1.87 2.66
C PHE A 6 -1.60 -2.23 2.00
N ILE A 7 -0.80 -3.05 2.68
CA ILE A 7 0.39 -3.68 2.12
C ILE A 7 0.15 -5.17 2.11
N GLU A 8 0.05 -5.76 0.93
CA GLU A 8 -0.22 -7.18 0.78
C GLU A 8 1.10 -7.95 0.61
N LYS A 9 1.09 -9.25 0.88
CA LYS A 9 2.19 -10.16 0.56
C LYS A 9 1.74 -11.21 -0.45
N TRP A 10 2.29 -11.14 -1.65
CA TRP A 10 1.98 -12.06 -2.74
C TRP A 10 3.17 -12.97 -3.03
N SER A 11 2.95 -14.27 -3.21
CA SER A 11 3.99 -15.19 -3.65
C SER A 11 4.26 -15.00 -5.14
N ALA A 12 5.53 -14.85 -5.52
CA ALA A 12 5.91 -14.71 -6.93
C ALA A 12 6.13 -16.09 -7.60
N PRO A 13 5.71 -16.30 -8.85
CA PRO A 13 5.96 -17.55 -9.58
C PRO A 13 7.44 -17.89 -9.75
N SER A 14 8.31 -16.88 -9.79
CA SER A 14 9.78 -17.02 -9.86
C SER A 14 10.42 -17.46 -8.53
N GLY A 15 9.63 -17.67 -7.49
CA GLY A 15 10.11 -17.72 -6.11
C GLY A 15 10.25 -16.32 -5.51
N GLY A 16 10.12 -16.23 -4.19
CA GLY A 16 10.12 -14.98 -3.44
C GLY A 16 8.74 -14.38 -3.20
N TYR A 17 8.73 -13.15 -2.69
CA TYR A 17 7.52 -12.42 -2.35
C TYR A 17 7.53 -11.03 -2.98
N LEU A 18 6.35 -10.61 -3.41
CA LEU A 18 6.08 -9.27 -3.86
C LEU A 18 5.12 -8.61 -2.87
N TYR A 19 5.37 -7.34 -2.61
CA TYR A 19 4.58 -6.54 -1.69
C TYR A 19 3.92 -5.40 -2.46
N PRO A 20 2.72 -5.63 -3.04
CA PRO A 20 1.92 -4.53 -3.53
C PRO A 20 1.34 -3.71 -2.38
N TRP A 21 1.01 -2.47 -2.69
CA TRP A 21 0.28 -1.60 -1.78
C TRP A 21 -0.93 -0.96 -2.45
N SER A 22 -1.96 -0.69 -1.68
CA SER A 22 -3.19 -0.07 -2.17
C SER A 22 -3.78 0.90 -1.16
N ILE A 23 -4.43 1.93 -1.67
CA ILE A 23 -5.07 2.96 -0.86
C ILE A 23 -6.58 2.86 -1.03
N TRP A 24 -7.27 2.85 0.10
CA TRP A 24 -8.72 2.76 0.17
C TRP A 24 -9.28 3.94 0.94
N LYS A 25 -10.41 4.47 0.48
CA LYS A 25 -11.15 5.52 1.18
C LYS A 25 -12.63 5.18 1.22
N ASN A 26 -13.18 5.08 2.43
CA ASN A 26 -14.59 4.72 2.68
C ASN A 26 -15.01 3.45 1.91
N GLY A 27 -14.18 2.40 1.95
CA GLY A 27 -14.45 1.13 1.27
C GLY A 27 -14.27 1.12 -0.25
N LYS A 28 -13.85 2.24 -0.87
CA LYS A 28 -13.50 2.32 -2.28
C LYS A 28 -11.99 2.37 -2.46
N GLN A 29 -11.46 1.53 -3.34
CA GLN A 29 -10.06 1.61 -3.75
C GLN A 29 -9.82 2.90 -4.55
N LEU A 30 -8.91 3.74 -4.07
CA LEU A 30 -8.52 4.98 -4.75
C LEU A 30 -7.28 4.77 -5.62
N HIS A 31 -6.34 3.96 -5.13
CA HIS A 31 -5.07 3.76 -5.82
C HIS A 31 -4.54 2.35 -5.59
N TYR A 32 -3.78 1.87 -6.57
CA TYR A 32 -3.02 0.64 -6.49
C TYR A 32 -1.61 0.93 -6.99
N GLY A 33 -0.64 0.74 -6.09
CA GLY A 33 0.75 1.04 -6.35
C GLY A 33 1.50 -0.10 -7.00
N GLN A 34 2.78 0.17 -7.24
CA GLN A 34 3.72 -0.84 -7.73
C GLN A 34 4.01 -1.92 -6.67
N ARG A 35 4.60 -3.03 -7.13
CA ARG A 35 4.98 -4.17 -6.30
C ARG A 35 6.45 -4.06 -5.94
N PHE A 36 6.76 -4.17 -4.66
CA PHE A 36 8.14 -4.14 -4.17
C PHE A 36 8.61 -5.52 -3.72
N GLN A 37 9.93 -5.67 -3.53
CA GLN A 37 10.52 -6.92 -3.04
C GLN A 37 10.47 -7.01 -1.52
N THR A 38 10.31 -5.87 -0.84
CA THR A 38 10.21 -5.80 0.62
C THR A 38 8.93 -5.09 1.04
N ARG A 39 8.45 -5.41 2.24
CA ARG A 39 7.26 -4.77 2.82
C ARG A 39 7.54 -3.30 3.14
N GLU A 40 8.75 -3.03 3.61
CA GLU A 40 9.20 -1.72 4.05
C GLU A 40 9.24 -0.72 2.88
N GLU A 41 9.68 -1.16 1.70
CA GLU A 41 9.62 -0.35 0.48
C GLU A 41 8.18 -0.03 0.07
N ALA A 42 7.28 -1.02 0.11
CA ALA A 42 5.88 -0.83 -0.21
C ALA A 42 5.18 0.14 0.76
N GLU A 43 5.47 0.01 2.06
CA GLU A 43 4.93 0.92 3.07
C GLU A 43 5.47 2.34 2.91
N LYS A 44 6.78 2.49 2.71
CA LYS A 44 7.41 3.78 2.49
C LYS A 44 6.83 4.49 1.27
N GLU A 45 6.68 3.78 0.17
CA GLU A 45 6.12 4.35 -1.06
C GLU A 45 4.63 4.69 -0.91
N GLY A 46 3.85 3.80 -0.29
CA GLY A 46 2.44 4.06 -0.01
C GLY A 46 2.23 5.27 0.89
N LEU A 47 3.04 5.42 1.94
CA LEU A 47 3.06 6.59 2.82
C LEU A 47 3.46 7.86 2.07
N HIS A 48 4.50 7.79 1.26
CA HIS A 48 4.95 8.90 0.43
C HIS A 48 3.84 9.36 -0.52
N TYR A 49 3.13 8.44 -1.18
CA TYR A 49 2.00 8.76 -2.04
C TYR A 49 0.86 9.42 -1.27
N CYS A 50 0.49 8.88 -0.11
CA CYS A 50 -0.51 9.48 0.76
C CYS A 50 -0.16 10.95 1.12
N GLN A 51 1.07 11.19 1.57
CA GLN A 51 1.51 12.51 2.01
C GLN A 51 1.69 13.51 0.88
N HIS A 52 2.32 13.11 -0.23
CA HIS A 52 2.71 14.03 -1.29
C HIS A 52 1.71 14.14 -2.44
N VAL A 53 0.93 13.09 -2.70
CA VAL A 53 -0.04 13.08 -3.81
C VAL A 53 -1.45 13.35 -3.31
N LEU A 54 -1.86 12.72 -2.21
CA LEU A 54 -3.20 12.88 -1.66
C LEU A 54 -3.29 13.96 -0.58
N GLY A 55 -2.15 14.40 -0.04
CA GLY A 55 -2.09 15.44 0.99
C GLY A 55 -2.67 15.02 2.35
N GLU A 56 -2.85 13.72 2.57
CA GLU A 56 -3.47 13.15 3.78
C GLU A 56 -2.71 11.89 4.21
N ALA A 57 -2.47 11.71 5.50
CA ALA A 57 -1.87 10.48 6.02
C ALA A 57 -2.95 9.39 6.23
N PRO A 58 -2.67 8.10 5.94
CA PRO A 58 -3.61 7.03 6.22
C PRO A 58 -3.94 6.97 7.71
N ASN A 59 -5.21 6.81 8.05
CA ASN A 59 -5.65 6.58 9.42
C ASN A 59 -5.14 5.23 9.95
N ARG A 60 -4.95 4.26 9.03
CA ARG A 60 -4.51 2.91 9.36
C ARG A 60 -3.65 2.35 8.22
N ILE A 61 -2.58 1.67 8.62
CA ILE A 61 -1.77 0.82 7.74
C ILE A 61 -2.07 -0.63 8.13
N THR A 62 -2.42 -1.47 7.16
CA THR A 62 -2.73 -2.89 7.37
C THR A 62 -1.80 -3.74 6.53
N HIS A 63 -1.19 -4.75 7.14
CA HIS A 63 -0.38 -5.74 6.44
C HIS A 63 -1.19 -7.04 6.27
N LEU A 64 -1.33 -7.51 5.03
CA LEU A 64 -2.09 -8.72 4.66
C LEU A 64 -1.16 -9.80 4.10
#